data_AF-A0A0S8IGB9-F1
#
_entry.id   AF-A0A0S8IGB9-F1
#
_cell.length_a   1.000
_cell.length_b   1.000
_cell.length_c   1.000
_cell.angle_alpha   90.00
_cell.angle_beta   90.00
_cell.angle_gamma   90.00
#
_symmetry.space_group_name_H-M   'P 1'
#
loop_
_entity.id
_entity.type
_entity.pdbx_description
1 polymer ?
#
loop_
_entity_poly.entity_id
_entity_poly.type
_entity_poly.pdbx_seq_one_letter_code
_entity_poly.pdbx_strand_id
1 'polypeptide(L)'
;MKKLKKDLQAVSKSLNALAKKTETLLKKVGKLEKTQAVKKRKSKTKARPAKKAPPKRKAAEMTATDHVVKIVKRAKRGVDAPTLIKKTGFEDKKIRNILFRASKQGKIKRAGRGMYVGA
;
A
#
# COMPACT_ATOMS: atom_id res chain seq x y z
N MET A 1 45.58 16.86 -2.99
CA MET A 1 45.70 15.48 -2.47
C MET A 1 44.66 15.11 -1.39
N LYS A 2 44.55 15.82 -0.26
CA LYS A 2 43.63 15.44 0.85
C LYS A 2 42.13 15.48 0.52
N LYS A 3 41.67 16.36 -0.37
CA LYS A 3 40.25 16.43 -0.81
C LYS A 3 39.85 15.21 -1.64
N LEU A 4 40.61 14.87 -2.68
CA LEU A 4 40.39 13.65 -3.49
C LEU A 4 40.29 12.37 -2.64
N LYS A 5 41.13 12.23 -1.61
CA LYS A 5 41.06 11.06 -0.71
C LYS A 5 39.76 11.00 0.09
N LYS A 6 39.22 12.15 0.51
CA LYS A 6 37.93 12.23 1.22
C LYS A 6 36.76 11.93 0.28
N ASP A 7 36.83 12.43 -0.95
CA ASP A 7 35.78 12.20 -1.96
C ASP A 7 35.73 10.72 -2.37
N LEU A 8 36.89 10.08 -2.58
CA LEU A 8 36.98 8.64 -2.82
C LEU A 8 36.43 7.80 -1.67
N GLN A 9 36.69 8.20 -0.42
CA GLN A 9 36.13 7.54 0.76
C GLN A 9 34.61 7.74 0.89
N ALA A 10 34.08 8.87 0.43
CA ALA A 10 32.63 9.09 0.40
C ALA A 10 31.96 8.19 -0.65
N VAL A 11 32.58 8.06 -1.82
CA VAL A 11 32.10 7.17 -2.90
C VAL A 11 32.15 5.70 -2.48
N SER A 12 33.19 5.24 -1.79
CA SER A 12 33.24 3.85 -1.32
C SER A 12 32.16 3.54 -0.27
N LYS A 13 31.86 4.50 0.61
CA LYS A 13 30.78 4.38 1.59
C LYS A 13 29.40 4.34 0.93
N SER A 14 29.16 5.17 -0.09
CA SER A 14 27.90 5.18 -0.81
C SER A 14 27.69 3.90 -1.62
N LEU A 15 28.74 3.36 -2.25
CA LEU A 15 28.70 2.06 -2.93
C LEU A 15 28.35 0.92 -1.98
N ASN A 16 28.98 0.87 -0.79
CA ASN A 16 28.65 -0.12 0.23
C ASN A 16 27.22 0.02 0.75
N ALA A 17 26.72 1.25 0.90
CA ALA A 17 25.33 1.49 1.29
C ALA A 17 24.35 1.06 0.21
N LEU A 18 24.70 1.24 -1.07
CA LEU A 18 23.90 0.78 -2.21
C LEU A 18 23.84 -0.75 -2.25
N ALA A 19 24.98 -1.43 -2.08
CA ALA A 19 25.06 -2.90 -2.04
C ALA A 19 24.19 -3.50 -0.92
N LYS A 20 24.20 -2.91 0.27
CA LYS A 20 23.32 -3.34 1.36
C LYS A 20 21.83 -3.14 1.02
N LYS A 21 21.49 -2.03 0.33
CA LYS A 21 20.11 -1.79 -0.11
C LYS A 21 19.68 -2.81 -1.17
N THR A 22 20.52 -3.14 -2.15
CA THR A 22 20.18 -4.13 -3.18
C THR A 22 20.00 -5.52 -2.59
N GLU A 23 20.84 -5.96 -1.64
CA GLU A 23 20.65 -7.22 -0.91
C GLU A 23 19.34 -7.28 -0.13
N THR A 24 18.96 -6.18 0.54
CA THR A 24 17.68 -6.14 1.27
C THR A 24 16.48 -6.18 0.33
N LEU A 25 16.59 -5.59 -0.86
CA LEU A 25 15.56 -5.67 -1.89
C LEU A 25 15.47 -7.08 -2.48
N LEU A 26 16.60 -7.73 -2.79
CA LEU A 26 16.65 -9.12 -3.25
C LEU A 26 16.01 -10.08 -2.22
N LYS A 27 16.32 -9.91 -0.92
CA LYS A 27 15.68 -10.68 0.15
C LYS A 27 14.18 -10.44 0.25
N LYS A 28 13.70 -9.23 -0.04
CA LYS A 28 12.26 -8.90 -0.07
C LYS A 28 11.57 -9.50 -1.30
N VAL A 29 12.21 -9.45 -2.46
CA VAL A 29 11.68 -10.04 -3.71
C VAL A 29 11.60 -11.57 -3.60
N GLY A 30 12.64 -12.24 -3.10
CA GLY A 30 12.61 -13.70 -2.90
C GLY A 30 11.58 -14.17 -1.85
N LYS A 31 11.24 -13.32 -0.87
CA LYS A 31 10.12 -13.59 0.05
C LYS A 31 8.75 -13.39 -0.60
N LEU A 32 8.64 -12.46 -1.54
CA LEU A 32 7.39 -12.22 -2.27
C LEU A 32 7.10 -13.35 -3.27
N GLU A 33 8.11 -13.91 -3.94
CA GLU A 33 7.92 -15.04 -4.87
C GLU A 33 7.47 -16.33 -4.17
N LYS A 34 8.02 -16.66 -2.99
CA LYS A 34 7.60 -17.84 -2.20
C LYS A 34 6.15 -17.77 -1.68
N THR A 35 5.54 -16.58 -1.63
CA THR A 35 4.15 -16.42 -1.15
C THR A 35 3.10 -16.45 -2.27
N GLN A 36 3.52 -16.37 -3.54
CA GLN A 36 2.58 -16.37 -4.68
C GLN A 36 2.27 -17.77 -5.23
N ALA A 37 3.08 -18.79 -4.90
CA ALA A 37 2.92 -20.13 -5.46
C ALA A 37 1.75 -20.97 -4.88
N VAL A 38 1.12 -20.58 -3.76
CA VAL A 38 0.10 -21.42 -3.08
C VAL A 38 -1.35 -20.97 -3.33
N LYS A 39 -1.59 -19.80 -3.96
CA LYS A 39 -2.95 -19.22 -4.08
C LYS A 39 -3.62 -19.37 -5.44
N LYS A 40 -3.33 -20.46 -6.16
CA LYS A 40 -4.19 -20.96 -7.24
C LYS A 40 -4.69 -22.36 -6.87
N ARG A 41 -5.89 -22.45 -6.28
CA ARG A 41 -6.94 -23.41 -6.70
C ARG A 41 -8.22 -23.29 -5.85
N LYS A 42 -9.31 -23.09 -6.59
CA LYS A 42 -10.68 -23.59 -6.39
C LYS A 42 -11.56 -22.92 -5.32
N SER A 43 -12.34 -21.99 -5.85
CA SER A 43 -13.70 -21.60 -5.49
C SER A 43 -14.71 -22.76 -5.33
N LYS A 44 -15.83 -22.44 -4.67
CA LYS A 44 -17.03 -23.23 -4.26
C LYS A 44 -16.86 -23.76 -2.83
N THR A 45 -17.61 -23.30 -1.82
CA THR A 45 -19.07 -23.43 -1.70
C THR A 45 -19.65 -22.42 -0.68
N LYS A 46 -20.93 -22.07 -0.89
CA LYS A 46 -21.84 -21.29 -0.02
C LYS A 46 -21.68 -21.56 1.50
N ALA A 47 -21.71 -20.49 2.30
CA ALA A 47 -22.45 -20.44 3.58
C ALA A 47 -22.57 -18.99 4.08
N ARG A 48 -23.79 -18.60 4.47
CA ARG A 48 -24.15 -17.32 5.10
C ARG A 48 -23.86 -17.40 6.63
N PRO A 49 -24.10 -16.33 7.40
CA PRO A 49 -23.11 -15.56 8.15
C PRO A 49 -22.94 -16.04 9.61
N ALA A 50 -21.71 -16.10 10.11
CA ALA A 50 -21.45 -16.28 11.54
C ALA A 50 -20.68 -15.09 12.11
N LYS A 51 -21.36 -14.35 13.00
CA LYS A 51 -20.75 -13.38 13.93
C LYS A 51 -19.61 -14.09 14.67
N LYS A 52 -18.37 -13.61 14.51
CA LYS A 52 -17.26 -13.93 15.43
C LYS A 52 -16.45 -12.67 15.73
N ALA A 53 -16.18 -12.51 17.02
CA ALA A 53 -15.55 -11.41 17.74
C ALA A 53 -14.29 -10.81 17.06
N PRO A 54 -13.94 -9.54 17.35
CA PRO A 54 -12.80 -8.87 16.74
C PRO A 54 -11.50 -9.63 17.09
N PRO A 55 -10.75 -10.17 16.12
CA PRO A 55 -9.48 -10.81 16.41
C PRO A 55 -8.48 -9.75 16.89
N LYS A 56 -7.80 -10.09 18.00
CA LYS A 56 -6.71 -9.35 18.63
C LYS A 56 -5.76 -8.73 17.60
N ARG A 57 -5.41 -7.47 17.83
CA ARG A 57 -4.50 -6.62 17.07
C ARG A 57 -3.10 -7.25 16.95
N LYS A 58 -2.89 -8.14 15.98
CA LYS A 58 -1.59 -8.21 15.31
C LYS A 58 -1.53 -6.97 14.42
N ALA A 59 -0.42 -6.22 14.46
CA ALA A 59 -0.23 -5.01 13.65
C ALA A 59 -0.59 -5.34 12.20
N ALA A 60 -1.83 -5.00 11.81
CA ALA A 60 -2.39 -5.45 10.57
C ALA A 60 -1.61 -4.71 9.50
N GLU A 61 -0.91 -5.45 8.64
CA GLU A 61 -0.36 -4.88 7.42
C GLU A 61 -1.47 -4.06 6.77
N MET A 62 -1.26 -2.74 6.68
CA MET A 62 -2.29 -1.85 6.20
C MET A 62 -2.67 -2.32 4.80
N THR A 63 -3.92 -2.76 4.64
CA THR A 63 -4.38 -3.20 3.33
C THR A 63 -4.36 -1.99 2.38
N ALA A 64 -4.24 -2.23 1.08
CA ALA A 64 -4.31 -1.16 0.09
C ALA A 64 -5.57 -0.29 0.25
N THR A 65 -6.68 -0.91 0.69
CA THR A 65 -7.93 -0.22 1.01
C THR A 65 -7.77 0.72 2.19
N ASP A 66 -7.20 0.23 3.30
CA ASP A 66 -7.03 1.04 4.51
C ASP A 66 -6.02 2.16 4.31
N HIS A 67 -5.03 1.97 3.44
CA HIS A 67 -4.11 3.03 3.04
C HIS A 67 -4.83 4.18 2.31
N VAL A 68 -5.64 3.85 1.29
CA VAL A 68 -6.41 4.87 0.55
C VAL A 68 -7.43 5.56 1.46
N VAL A 69 -8.16 4.81 2.29
CA VAL A 69 -9.13 5.38 3.24
C VAL A 69 -8.44 6.32 4.23
N LYS A 70 -7.25 5.98 4.72
CA LYS A 70 -6.48 6.86 5.62
C LYS A 70 -6.09 8.17 4.93
N ILE A 71 -5.72 8.14 3.65
CA ILE A 71 -5.41 9.36 2.89
C ILE A 71 -6.66 10.22 2.73
N VAL A 72 -7.80 9.62 2.36
CA VAL A 72 -9.07 10.34 2.20
C VAL A 72 -9.53 10.97 3.51
N LYS A 73 -9.47 10.23 4.63
CA LYS A 73 -9.84 10.73 5.96
C LYS A 73 -8.95 11.86 6.47
N ARG A 74 -7.69 11.92 6.05
CA ARG A 74 -6.76 13.00 6.42
C ARG A 74 -7.04 14.30 5.66
N ALA A 75 -7.73 14.25 4.53
CA ALA A 75 -8.02 15.42 3.72
C ALA A 75 -9.34 16.07 4.14
N LYS A 76 -9.26 17.27 4.73
CA LYS A 76 -10.45 18.02 5.20
C LYS A 76 -11.38 18.45 4.05
N ARG A 77 -10.84 18.68 2.85
CA ARG A 77 -11.62 19.11 1.66
C ARG A 77 -11.98 17.98 0.70
N GLY A 78 -11.64 16.75 1.06
CA GLY A 78 -11.76 15.59 0.18
C GLY A 78 -10.59 15.44 -0.79
N VAL A 79 -10.59 14.33 -1.52
CA VAL A 79 -9.53 13.95 -2.46
C VAL A 79 -10.16 13.37 -3.72
N ASP A 80 -9.59 13.74 -4.86
CA ASP A 80 -9.94 13.19 -6.16
C ASP A 80 -9.21 11.88 -6.48
N ALA A 81 -9.81 11.07 -7.35
CA ALA A 81 -9.20 9.83 -7.83
C ALA A 81 -7.80 10.02 -8.46
N PRO A 82 -7.54 11.03 -9.32
CA PRO A 82 -6.20 11.26 -9.88
C PRO A 82 -5.16 11.60 -8.81
N THR A 83 -5.55 12.35 -7.79
CA THR A 83 -4.68 12.69 -6.66
C THR A 83 -4.33 11.45 -5.83
N LEU A 84 -5.26 10.51 -5.69
CA LEU A 84 -5.01 9.23 -5.03
C LEU A 84 -4.07 8.33 -5.82
N ILE A 85 -4.17 8.31 -7.15
CA ILE A 85 -3.23 7.59 -8.04
C ILE A 85 -1.82 8.15 -7.83
N LYS A 86 -1.64 9.47 -7.92
CA LYS A 86 -0.34 10.13 -7.72
C LYS A 86 0.28 9.85 -6.35
N LYS A 87 -0.54 9.82 -5.28
CA LYS A 87 -0.07 9.60 -3.91
C LYS A 87 0.23 8.15 -3.57
N THR A 88 -0.46 7.20 -4.19
CA THR A 88 -0.37 5.78 -3.84
C THR A 88 0.38 4.94 -4.86
N GLY A 89 0.53 5.43 -6.09
CA GLY A 89 1.09 4.67 -7.21
C GLY A 89 0.22 3.48 -7.64
N PHE A 90 -1.03 3.40 -7.18
CA PHE A 90 -1.94 2.35 -7.62
C PHE A 90 -2.53 2.68 -8.98
N GLU A 91 -2.73 1.62 -9.77
CA GLU A 91 -3.45 1.69 -11.04
C GLU A 91 -4.87 2.26 -10.87
N ASP A 92 -5.35 3.01 -11.86
CA ASP A 92 -6.65 3.71 -11.81
C ASP A 92 -7.81 2.75 -11.48
N LYS A 93 -7.85 1.59 -12.15
CA LYS A 93 -8.87 0.55 -11.90
C LYS A 93 -8.87 0.10 -10.43
N LYS A 94 -7.69 -0.04 -9.83
CA LYS A 94 -7.54 -0.44 -8.43
C LYS A 94 -8.05 0.65 -7.48
N ILE A 95 -7.73 1.92 -7.75
CA ILE A 95 -8.25 3.07 -6.99
C ILE A 95 -9.76 3.14 -7.06
N ARG A 96 -10.34 3.06 -8.27
CA ARG A 96 -11.80 3.10 -8.46
C ARG A 96 -12.51 1.97 -7.70
N ASN A 97 -11.97 0.76 -7.77
CA ASN A 97 -12.51 -0.39 -7.02
C ASN A 97 -12.40 -0.21 -5.50
N ILE A 98 -11.29 0.33 -5.01
CA ILE A 98 -11.10 0.62 -3.58
C ILE A 98 -12.09 1.69 -3.12
N LEU A 99 -12.23 2.79 -3.87
CA LEU A 99 -13.17 3.87 -3.57
C LEU A 99 -14.62 3.38 -3.56
N PHE A 100 -15.01 2.57 -4.56
CA PHE A 100 -16.34 1.98 -4.62
C PHE A 100 -16.63 1.09 -3.40
N ARG A 101 -15.70 0.19 -3.05
CA ARG A 101 -15.83 -0.69 -1.88
C ARG A 101 -15.85 0.11 -0.58
N ALA A 102 -14.97 1.10 -0.43
CA ALA A 102 -14.89 1.93 0.77
C ALA A 102 -16.15 2.80 0.96
N SER A 103 -16.71 3.31 -0.13
CA SER A 103 -17.98 4.04 -0.12
C SER A 103 -19.15 3.14 0.25
N LYS A 104 -19.22 1.93 -0.33
CA LYS A 104 -20.23 0.93 0.04
C LYS A 104 -20.13 0.47 1.50
N GLN A 105 -18.91 0.44 2.05
CA GLN A 105 -18.66 0.13 3.46
C GLN A 105 -18.90 1.32 4.41
N GLY A 106 -19.26 2.50 3.89
CA GLY A 106 -19.46 3.71 4.71
C GLY A 106 -18.18 4.26 5.34
N LYS A 107 -17.00 3.91 4.81
CA LYS A 107 -15.70 4.43 5.32
C LYS A 107 -15.38 5.82 4.77
N ILE A 108 -15.89 6.12 3.58
CA ILE A 108 -15.77 7.40 2.87
C ILE A 108 -17.13 7.78 2.29
N LYS A 109 -17.38 9.07 2.12
CA LYS A 109 -18.56 9.62 1.46
C LYS A 109 -18.14 10.36 0.20
N ARG A 110 -19.05 10.44 -0.77
CA ARG A 110 -18.85 11.24 -1.98
C ARG A 110 -19.37 12.65 -1.70
N ALA A 111 -18.48 13.64 -1.71
CA ALA A 111 -18.86 15.05 -1.51
C ALA A 111 -19.34 15.70 -2.82
N GLY A 112 -18.92 15.19 -3.97
CA GLY A 112 -19.27 15.73 -5.28
C GLY A 112 -18.78 14.87 -6.43
N ARG A 113 -18.86 15.38 -7.66
CA ARG A 113 -18.40 14.65 -8.84
C ARG A 113 -16.88 14.45 -8.80
N GLY A 114 -16.45 13.25 -8.40
CA GLY A 114 -15.02 12.88 -8.34
C GLY A 114 -14.37 13.11 -6.98
N MET A 115 -15.04 13.82 -6.07
CA MET A 115 -14.54 14.19 -4.75
C MET A 115 -15.00 13.20 -3.67
N TYR A 116 -14.05 12.67 -2.91
CA TYR A 116 -14.29 11.75 -1.79
C TYR A 116 -13.81 12.34 -0.47
N VAL A 117 -14.64 12.28 0.56
CA VAL A 117 -14.36 12.75 1.93
C VAL A 117 -14.42 11.59 2.92
N GLY A 118 -13.78 11.75 4.08
CA GLY A 118 -13.98 10.83 5.19
C GLY A 118 -15.46 10.78 5.59
N ALA A 119 -15.99 9.59 5.84
CA ALA A 119 -17.35 9.42 6.32
C ALA A 119 -17.52 9.90 7.77
#